data_AF-A0A645GI20-F1
#
_entry.id   AF-A0A645GI20-F1
#
_cell.length_a   1.000
_cell.length_b   1.000
_cell.length_c   1.000
_cell.angle_alpha   90.00
_cell.angle_beta   90.00
_cell.angle_gamma   90.00
#
_symmetry.space_group_name_H-M   'P 1'
#
loop_
_entity.id
_entity.type
_entity.pdbx_description
1 polymer ?
#
loop_
_entity_poly.entity_id
_entity_poly.type
_entity_poly.pdbx_seq_one_letter_code
_entity_poly.pdbx_strand_id
1 'polypeptide(L)' 'MTREEIRENREGEGLFIEAHDLLSGAIDLIHQYAENSNSKDDGTNMYKVYVILKESLKRFDEYDEKIYG' A
#
# COMPACT_ATOMS: atom_id res chain seq x y z
N MET A 1 7.54 -18.47 -22.79
CA MET A 1 8.30 -17.34 -22.25
C MET A 1 9.79 -17.58 -22.44
N THR A 2 10.54 -16.53 -22.79
CA THR A 2 12.00 -16.51 -22.83
C THR A 2 12.57 -16.44 -21.40
N ARG A 3 13.88 -16.66 -21.25
CA ARG A 3 14.55 -16.52 -19.94
C ARG A 3 14.52 -15.09 -19.41
N GLU A 4 14.50 -14.11 -20.30
CA GLU A 4 14.42 -12.68 -19.96
C GLU A 4 13.03 -12.34 -19.42
N GLU A 5 11.96 -12.79 -20.10
CA GLU A 5 10.57 -12.60 -19.66
C GLU A 5 10.31 -13.24 -18.28
N ILE A 6 10.88 -14.42 -18.00
CA ILE A 6 10.77 -15.06 -16.69
C ILE A 6 11.47 -14.24 -15.59
N ARG A 7 12.61 -13.61 -15.90
CA ARG A 7 13.35 -12.78 -14.95
C ARG A 7 12.62 -11.48 -14.67
N GLU A 8 12.14 -10.80 -15.71
CA GLU A 8 11.38 -9.55 -15.60
C GLU A 8 10.09 -9.74 -14.80
N ASN A 9 9.38 -10.85 -15.01
CA ASN A 9 8.19 -11.18 -14.22
C ASN A 9 8.51 -11.36 -12.73
N ARG A 10 9.63 -12.02 -12.39
CA ARG A 10 10.06 -12.18 -10.98
C ARG A 10 10.50 -10.88 -10.33
N GLU A 11 11.18 -10.02 -11.08
CA GLU A 11 11.57 -8.69 -10.60
C GLU A 11 10.33 -7.81 -10.39
N GLY A 12 9.36 -7.87 -11.32
CA GLY A 12 8.07 -7.19 -11.18
C GLY A 12 7.25 -7.67 -9.98
N GLU A 13 7.21 -8.98 -9.74
CA GLU A 13 6.59 -9.60 -8.55
C GLU A 13 7.22 -9.11 -7.25
N GLY A 14 8.55 -9.09 -7.18
CA GLY A 14 9.27 -8.59 -6.00
C GLY A 14 8.95 -7.13 -5.70
N LEU A 15 8.99 -6.27 -6.73
CA LEU A 15 8.66 -4.84 -6.60
C LEU A 15 7.20 -4.62 -6.17
N PHE A 16 6.28 -5.46 -6.64
CA PHE A 16 4.87 -5.38 -6.25
C PHE A 16 4.69 -5.66 -4.75
N ILE A 17 5.30 -6.74 -4.24
CA ILE A 17 5.27 -7.10 -2.82
C ILE A 17 5.90 -5.98 -1.97
N GLU A 18 7.07 -5.48 -2.36
CA GLU A 18 7.74 -4.38 -1.65
C GLU A 18 6.88 -3.11 -1.61
N ALA A 19 6.21 -2.76 -2.71
CA ALA A 19 5.32 -1.61 -2.76
C ALA A 19 4.07 -1.80 -1.87
N HIS A 20 3.54 -3.02 -1.79
CA HIS A 20 2.44 -3.38 -0.89
C HIS A 20 2.83 -3.20 0.58
N ASP A 21 3.97 -3.77 0.98
CA ASP A 21 4.49 -3.67 2.34
C ASP A 21 4.76 -2.22 2.76
N LEU A 22 5.36 -1.42 1.87
CA LEU A 22 5.60 0.01 2.10
C LEU A 22 4.30 0.79 2.27
N LEU A 23 3.27 0.49 1.46
CA LEU A 23 1.96 1.12 1.57
C LEU A 23 1.27 0.75 2.89
N SER A 24 1.31 -0.53 3.27
CA SER A 24 0.79 -1.02 4.54
C SER A 24 1.45 -0.31 5.73
N GLY A 25 2.79 -0.22 5.74
CA GLY A 25 3.53 0.51 6.77
C GLY A 25 3.20 2.01 6.82
N ALA A 26 3.02 2.66 5.67
CA ALA A 26 2.62 4.06 5.61
C ALA A 26 1.22 4.29 6.19
N ILE A 27 0.28 3.37 5.94
CA ILE A 27 -1.07 3.40 6.50
C ILE A 27 -1.03 3.35 8.03
N ASP A 28 -0.25 2.43 8.59
CA ASP A 28 -0.12 2.28 10.04
C ASP A 28 0.45 3.54 10.70
N LEU A 29 1.52 4.12 10.12
CA LEU A 29 2.13 5.35 10.62
C LEU A 29 1.17 6.54 10.57
N ILE A 30 0.42 6.71 9.48
CA ILE A 30 -0.54 7.81 9.34
C ILE A 30 -1.73 7.62 10.28
N HIS A 31 -2.22 6.40 10.43
CA HIS A 31 -3.29 6.10 11.38
C HIS A 31 -2.85 6.41 12.82
N GLN A 32 -1.66 5.95 13.20
CA GLN A 32 -1.09 6.25 14.52
C GLN A 32 -0.93 7.76 14.74
N TYR A 33 -0.44 8.50 13.73
CA TYR A 33 -0.35 9.95 13.83
C TYR A 33 -1.73 10.60 13.98
N ALA A 34 -2.72 10.16 13.20
CA ALA A 34 -4.08 10.70 13.24
C ALA A 34 -4.72 10.54 14.63
N GLU A 35 -4.56 9.35 15.24
CA GLU A 35 -5.13 9.03 16.56
C GLU A 35 -4.42 9.75 17.71
N ASN A 36 -3.10 9.97 17.59
CA ASN A 36 -2.27 10.55 18.67
C ASN A 36 -1.98 12.04 18.47
N SER A 37 -2.57 12.69 17.47
CA SER A 37 -2.32 14.11 17.20
C SER A 37 -2.88 15.00 18.32
N ASN A 38 -2.03 15.87 18.86
CA ASN A 38 -2.45 16.91 19.80
C ASN A 38 -3.26 18.03 19.13
N SER A 39 -3.23 18.10 17.81
CA SER A 39 -4.01 19.02 16.99
C SER A 39 -5.17 18.26 16.35
N LYS A 40 -6.40 18.65 16.71
CA LYS A 40 -7.62 18.02 16.18
C LYS A 40 -7.71 18.16 14.65
N ASP A 41 -7.31 19.31 14.12
CA ASP A 41 -7.36 19.57 12.68
C ASP A 41 -6.32 18.73 11.92
N ASP A 42 -5.10 18.61 12.47
CA ASP A 42 -4.06 17.77 11.87
C ASP A 42 -4.45 16.29 11.94
N GLY A 43 -4.98 15.82 13.08
CA GLY A 43 -5.46 14.46 13.24
C GLY A 43 -6.58 14.13 12.24
N THR A 44 -7.55 15.05 12.10
CA THR A 44 -8.64 14.92 11.12
C THR A 44 -8.12 14.88 9.68
N ASN A 45 -7.15 15.73 9.33
CA ASN A 45 -6.58 15.74 7.99
C ASN A 45 -5.76 14.48 7.71
N MET A 46 -5.04 13.95 8.68
CA MET A 46 -4.31 12.70 8.53
C MET A 46 -5.25 11.49 8.44
N TYR A 47 -6.39 11.52 9.11
CA TYR A 47 -7.41 10.48 8.92
C TYR A 47 -7.96 10.46 7.49
N LYS A 48 -8.09 11.62 6.82
CA LYS A 48 -8.45 11.67 5.39
C LYS A 48 -7.38 11.02 4.51
N VAL A 49 -6.10 11.25 4.81
CA VAL A 49 -4.98 10.61 4.11
C VAL A 49 -5.01 9.09 4.33
N TYR A 50 -5.19 8.65 5.58
CA TYR A 50 -5.35 7.24 5.93
C TYR A 50 -6.44 6.55 5.08
N VAL A 51 -7.61 7.17 4.95
CA VAL A 51 -8.72 6.61 4.15
C VAL A 51 -8.33 6.43 2.68
N ILE A 52 -7.62 7.40 2.09
CA ILE A 52 -7.15 7.31 0.70
C ILE A 52 -6.12 6.18 0.53
N LEU A 53 -5.17 6.08 1.46
CA LEU A 53 -4.14 5.04 1.41
C LEU A 53 -4.76 3.64 1.59
N LYS A 54 -5.73 3.49 2.50
CA LYS A 54 -6.45 2.22 2.70
C LYS A 54 -7.22 1.77 1.46
N GLU A 55 -7.87 2.71 0.77
CA GLU A 55 -8.52 2.41 -0.52
C GLU A 55 -7.49 2.04 -1.59
N SER A 56 -6.31 2.65 -1.56
CA SER A 56 -5.20 2.29 -2.47
C SER A 56 -4.70 0.87 -2.20
N LEU A 57 -4.56 0.47 -0.93
CA LEU A 57 -4.15 -0.89 -0.54
C LEU A 57 -5.17 -1.93 -1.00
N LYS A 58 -6.47 -1.65 -0.81
CA LYS A 58 -7.54 -2.52 -1.33
C LYS A 58 -7.42 -2.77 -2.83
N ARG A 59 -7.03 -1.75 -3.62
CA ARG A 59 -6.82 -1.89 -5.06
C ARG A 59 -5.59 -2.72 -5.41
N PHE A 60 -4.55 -2.68 -4.57
CA PHE A 60 -3.41 -3.60 -4.69
C PHE A 60 -3.86 -5.04 -4.44
N ASP A 61 -4.59 -5.29 -3.35
CA ASP A 61 -5.13 -6.63 -3.03
C ASP A 61 -6.02 -7.17 -4.16
N GLU A 62 -6.92 -6.34 -4.70
CA GLU A 62 -7.79 -6.70 -5.84
C GLU A 62 -7.01 -6.98 -7.14
N TYR A 63 -5.82 -6.39 -7.30
CA TYR A 63 -4.95 -6.66 -8.45
C TYR A 63 -4.19 -7.97 -8.26
N ASP A 64 -3.66 -8.21 -7.06
CA ASP A 64 -2.98 -9.45 -6.70
C ASP A 64 -3.90 -10.67 -6.86
N GLU A 65 -5.12 -10.59 -6.32
CA GLU A 65 -6.14 -11.65 -6.45
C GLU A 65 -6.50 -11.94 -7.92
N LYS A 66 -6.53 -10.93 -8.79
CA LYS A 66 -6.83 -11.14 -10.23
C LYS A 66 -5.71 -11.84 -10.99
N ILE A 67 -4.47 -11.75 -10.52
CA ILE A 67 -3.30 -12.29 -11.21
C ILE A 67 -2.90 -13.65 -10.62
N TYR A 68 -2.97 -13.80 -9.30
CA TYR A 68 -2.44 -14.95 -8.57
C TYR A 68 -3.51 -15.78 -7.83
N GLY A 69 -4.74 -15.26 -7.68
CA GLY A 69 -5.90 -15.97 -7.11
C GLY A 69 -6.64 -16.83 -8.13
#